data_AF-A0A7J3C7L2-F1
#
_entry.id   AF-A0A7J3C7L2-F1
#
_cell.length_a   1.000
_cell.length_b   1.000
_cell.length_c   1.000
_cell.angle_alpha   90.00
_cell.angle_beta   90.00
_cell.angle_gamma   90.00
#
_symmetry.space_group_name_H-M   'P 1'
#
loop_
_entity.id
_entity.type
_entity.pdbx_description
1 polymer ?
#
loop_
_entity_poly.entity_id
_entity_poly.type
_entity_poly.pdbx_seq_one_letter_code
_entity_poly.pdbx_strand_id
1 'polypeptide(L)'
;MLIRMEITFPDVPEYHFILMALCRNTFTSFPKFRCEPQSDPGEMPGPEIAFLPAPVAMLNSQNYVILKSGNIFSYFSGPTIFSASETVNELHIHDKDFTSYHYAKIFFKNYTVIRDQGFPALVEPRLSLLNPGLGQKKMDLYHLWTKVADNLPFPLYVGMIKNEIIDFKEIVEKAINQSIRFSLENFSTVVKDISSTSQIENVEILKRVILHFVNKNTMHMGNEEIEALIALRNEMENSGFPVSELVF
;
A
#
# COMPACT_ATOMS: atom_id res chain seq x y z
N MET A 1 -19.32 2.67 27.04
CA MET A 1 -19.42 3.31 25.71
C MET A 1 -18.63 2.42 24.75
N LEU A 2 -19.24 1.90 23.68
CA LEU A 2 -18.50 1.11 22.68
C LEU A 2 -17.70 2.08 21.82
N ILE A 3 -16.37 2.04 21.92
CA ILE A 3 -15.49 2.82 21.06
C ILE A 3 -15.60 2.24 19.66
N ARG A 4 -15.95 3.09 18.69
CA ARG A 4 -16.02 2.75 17.27
C ARG A 4 -14.95 3.56 16.55
N MET A 5 -14.02 2.89 15.89
CA MET A 5 -12.92 3.51 15.18
C MET A 5 -13.13 3.46 13.66
N GLU A 6 -12.71 4.49 12.94
CA GLU A 6 -12.77 4.56 11.48
C GLU A 6 -11.43 4.17 10.84
N ILE A 7 -11.49 3.23 9.89
CA ILE A 7 -10.35 2.77 9.07
C ILE A 7 -10.67 3.11 7.61
N THR A 8 -9.76 3.80 6.92
CA THR A 8 -9.72 3.82 5.45
C THR A 8 -8.55 3.02 4.92
N PHE A 9 -8.73 2.44 3.73
CA PHE A 9 -7.71 1.64 3.06
C PHE A 9 -7.94 1.68 1.55
N PRO A 10 -6.90 1.45 0.72
CA PRO A 10 -7.09 1.43 -0.72
C PRO A 10 -7.96 0.23 -1.10
N ASP A 11 -8.90 0.44 -2.03
CA ASP A 11 -9.86 -0.59 -2.47
C ASP A 11 -9.18 -1.69 -3.30
N VAL A 12 -8.46 -2.57 -2.60
CA VAL A 12 -7.54 -3.53 -3.22
C VAL A 12 -7.57 -4.89 -2.52
N PRO A 13 -7.31 -6.00 -3.24
CA PRO A 13 -7.49 -7.33 -2.69
C PRO A 13 -6.69 -7.62 -1.42
N GLU A 14 -5.47 -7.09 -1.32
CA GLU A 14 -4.61 -7.29 -0.16
C GLU A 14 -5.20 -6.69 1.10
N TYR A 15 -5.80 -5.49 1.03
CA TYR A 15 -6.39 -4.86 2.21
C TYR A 15 -7.77 -5.43 2.56
N HIS A 16 -8.55 -5.85 1.56
CA HIS A 16 -9.74 -6.67 1.82
C HIS A 16 -9.37 -7.98 2.54
N PHE A 17 -8.21 -8.57 2.22
CA PHE A 17 -7.69 -9.74 2.91
C PHE A 17 -7.19 -9.40 4.34
N ILE A 18 -6.34 -8.37 4.48
CA ILE A 18 -5.76 -7.96 5.77
C ILE A 18 -6.86 -7.60 6.78
N LEU A 19 -7.88 -6.85 6.35
CA LEU A 19 -8.87 -6.24 7.24
C LEU A 19 -10.19 -7.04 7.32
N MET A 20 -10.31 -8.18 6.62
CA MET A 20 -11.55 -8.96 6.49
C MET A 20 -12.29 -9.16 7.83
N ALA A 21 -11.61 -9.68 8.84
CA ALA A 21 -12.22 -9.99 10.13
C ALA A 21 -12.52 -8.73 10.96
N LEU A 22 -11.67 -7.70 10.86
CA LEU A 22 -11.89 -6.42 11.54
C LEU A 22 -13.12 -5.71 11.01
N CYS A 23 -13.23 -5.60 9.68
CA CYS A 23 -14.32 -4.89 9.04
C CYS A 23 -15.67 -5.59 9.21
N ARG A 24 -15.65 -6.92 9.41
CA ARG A 24 -16.82 -7.72 9.78
C ARG A 24 -17.10 -7.74 11.28
N ASN A 25 -16.29 -7.05 12.10
CA ASN A 25 -16.38 -7.01 13.56
C ASN A 25 -16.42 -8.44 14.17
N THR A 26 -15.62 -9.35 13.62
CA THR A 26 -15.59 -10.76 14.04
C THR A 26 -15.09 -10.94 15.47
N PHE A 27 -14.22 -10.05 15.94
CA PHE A 27 -13.60 -10.15 17.25
C PHE A 27 -14.34 -9.30 18.28
N THR A 28 -14.87 -9.93 19.33
CA THR A 28 -15.54 -9.23 20.44
C THR A 28 -14.57 -8.60 21.44
N SER A 29 -13.30 -8.98 21.40
CA SER A 29 -12.23 -8.49 22.28
C SER A 29 -11.62 -7.15 21.86
N PHE A 30 -11.96 -6.63 20.68
CA PHE A 30 -11.44 -5.38 20.14
C PHE A 30 -12.54 -4.31 19.99
N PRO A 31 -12.17 -3.02 19.84
CA PRO A 31 -13.11 -1.98 19.44
C PRO A 31 -13.84 -2.37 18.15
N LYS A 32 -15.01 -1.76 17.92
CA LYS A 32 -15.69 -1.93 16.63
C LYS A 32 -15.00 -1.06 15.59
N PHE A 33 -14.80 -1.60 14.40
CA PHE A 33 -14.19 -0.88 13.29
C PHE A 33 -15.23 -0.60 12.20
N ARG A 34 -15.23 0.64 11.71
CA ARG A 34 -15.90 1.05 10.49
C ARG A 34 -14.85 1.15 9.40
N CYS A 35 -14.90 0.23 8.45
CA CYS A 35 -13.95 0.17 7.35
C CYS A 35 -14.55 0.79 6.10
N GLU A 36 -13.83 1.72 5.47
CA GLU A 36 -14.24 2.37 4.24
C GLU A 36 -13.15 2.21 3.18
N PRO A 37 -13.37 1.37 2.14
CA PRO A 37 -12.45 1.28 1.02
C PRO A 37 -12.45 2.60 0.24
N GLN A 38 -11.28 3.07 -0.16
CA GLN A 38 -11.10 4.30 -0.93
C GLN A 38 -10.56 3.99 -2.31
N SER A 39 -11.31 4.43 -3.33
CA SER A 39 -10.92 4.33 -4.74
C SER A 39 -9.91 5.41 -5.13
N ASP A 40 -9.83 6.51 -4.37
CA ASP A 40 -8.80 7.54 -4.46
C ASP A 40 -8.43 7.92 -3.01
N PRO A 41 -7.34 7.36 -2.44
CA PRO A 41 -6.96 7.65 -1.07
C PRO A 41 -6.58 9.11 -0.82
N GLY A 42 -6.50 9.97 -1.85
CA GLY A 42 -6.31 11.41 -1.73
C GLY A 42 -5.04 11.84 -0.97
N GLU A 43 -4.83 13.15 -0.85
CA GLU A 43 -3.71 13.72 -0.07
C GLU A 43 -4.05 13.96 1.41
N MET A 44 -5.31 13.77 1.82
CA MET A 44 -5.76 14.09 3.20
C MET A 44 -6.42 12.89 3.88
N PRO A 45 -5.74 12.24 4.83
CA PRO A 45 -6.39 11.30 5.71
C PRO A 45 -7.31 12.06 6.69
N GLY A 46 -8.61 12.03 6.42
CA GLY A 46 -9.65 12.38 7.39
C GLY A 46 -9.85 11.38 8.56
N PRO A 47 -9.62 10.05 8.41
CA PRO A 47 -10.01 9.07 9.42
C PRO A 47 -8.95 8.87 10.51
N GLU A 48 -9.38 8.22 11.59
CA GLU A 48 -8.57 7.83 12.74
C GLU A 48 -7.40 6.90 12.36
N ILE A 49 -7.67 5.93 11.49
CA ILE A 49 -6.68 4.97 10.98
C ILE A 49 -6.75 4.98 9.45
N ALA A 50 -5.60 5.07 8.79
CA ALA A 50 -5.52 5.10 7.33
C ALA A 50 -4.42 4.17 6.83
N PHE A 51 -4.71 3.42 5.77
CA PHE A 51 -3.69 2.75 4.97
C PHE A 51 -3.50 3.52 3.67
N LEU A 52 -2.30 4.03 3.44
CA LEU A 52 -1.99 4.97 2.35
C LEU A 52 -0.81 4.46 1.53
N PRO A 53 -0.66 4.86 0.25
CA PRO A 53 0.59 4.67 -0.47
C PRO A 53 1.75 5.24 0.35
N ALA A 54 2.87 4.53 0.41
CA ALA A 54 3.98 4.90 1.31
C ALA A 54 4.47 6.35 1.15
N PRO A 55 4.60 6.92 -0.07
CA PRO A 55 4.91 8.34 -0.22
C PRO A 55 3.89 9.29 0.44
N VAL A 56 2.59 8.98 0.32
CA VAL A 56 1.52 9.80 0.93
C VAL A 56 1.58 9.68 2.45
N ALA A 57 1.91 8.50 2.96
CA ALA A 57 2.14 8.29 4.38
C ALA A 57 3.27 9.17 4.93
N MET A 58 4.40 9.28 4.20
CA MET A 58 5.52 10.13 4.62
C MET A 58 5.14 11.61 4.70
N LEU A 59 4.32 12.09 3.76
CA LEU A 59 3.82 13.47 3.75
C LEU A 59 2.89 13.80 4.93
N ASN A 60 2.28 12.78 5.54
CA ASN A 60 1.31 12.93 6.62
C ASN A 60 1.86 12.55 8.02
N SER A 61 3.17 12.24 8.11
CA SER A 61 3.85 11.80 9.35
C SER A 61 3.79 12.81 10.51
N GLN A 62 3.50 14.09 10.25
CA GLN A 62 3.34 15.09 11.31
C GLN A 62 2.09 14.88 12.17
N ASN A 63 1.02 14.34 11.57
CA ASN A 63 -0.29 14.20 12.21
C ASN A 63 -0.59 12.76 12.65
N TYR A 64 0.30 11.83 12.34
CA TYR A 64 0.08 10.40 12.43
C TYR A 64 1.34 9.66 12.86
N VAL A 65 1.14 8.53 13.52
CA VAL A 65 2.16 7.53 13.82
C VAL A 65 2.01 6.34 12.88
N ILE A 66 3.13 5.78 12.44
CA ILE A 66 3.15 4.58 11.62
C ILE A 66 2.80 3.36 12.47
N LEU A 67 1.88 2.53 11.97
CA LEU A 67 1.56 1.24 12.56
C LEU A 67 2.64 0.22 12.15
N LYS A 68 2.99 -0.68 13.05
CA LYS A 68 3.91 -1.80 12.77
C LYS A 68 3.24 -2.99 12.09
N SER A 69 1.93 -2.95 11.89
CA SER A 69 1.14 -4.03 11.28
C SER A 69 0.23 -3.52 10.17
N GLY A 70 -0.04 -4.36 9.17
CA GLY A 70 -0.89 -4.07 8.01
C GLY A 70 -0.17 -3.30 6.90
N ASN A 71 1.15 -3.16 6.97
CA ASN A 71 1.95 -2.54 5.92
C ASN A 71 2.25 -3.54 4.81
N ILE A 72 2.36 -3.05 3.58
CA ILE A 72 2.71 -3.86 2.42
C ILE A 72 4.04 -3.38 1.86
N PHE A 73 5.00 -4.30 1.82
CA PHE A 73 6.32 -4.11 1.24
C PHE A 73 6.55 -5.17 0.16
N SER A 74 7.31 -4.81 -0.87
CA SER A 74 7.69 -5.73 -1.94
C SER A 74 9.19 -5.98 -1.95
N TYR A 75 9.59 -7.25 -1.93
CA TYR A 75 11.01 -7.66 -1.87
C TYR A 75 11.62 -7.91 -3.24
N PHE A 76 10.81 -7.88 -4.31
CA PHE A 76 11.26 -8.31 -5.64
C PHE A 76 10.63 -7.55 -6.80
N SER A 77 9.77 -6.56 -6.51
CA SER A 77 9.08 -5.82 -7.57
C SER A 77 8.65 -4.42 -7.13
N GLY A 78 8.80 -3.46 -8.01
CA GLY A 78 8.31 -2.10 -7.85
C GLY A 78 7.38 -1.77 -9.02
N PRO A 79 6.80 -0.58 -9.03
CA PRO A 79 5.99 -0.19 -10.17
C PRO A 79 6.82 -0.27 -11.46
N THR A 80 6.26 -0.94 -12.47
CA THR A 80 6.96 -1.37 -13.67
C THR A 80 6.47 -0.57 -14.88
N ILE A 81 7.42 -0.12 -15.70
CA ILE A 81 7.15 0.58 -16.95
C ILE A 81 6.96 -0.41 -18.09
N PHE A 82 5.83 -0.34 -18.79
CA PHE A 82 5.50 -1.25 -19.91
C PHE A 82 5.56 -0.58 -21.29
N SER A 83 5.36 0.74 -21.39
CA SER A 83 5.67 1.50 -22.61
C SER A 83 5.78 3.00 -22.32
N ALA A 84 6.98 3.58 -22.47
CA ALA A 84 7.08 5.03 -22.64
C ALA A 84 6.43 5.42 -23.96
N SER A 85 5.52 6.38 -23.92
CA SER A 85 5.01 7.13 -25.07
C SER A 85 6.14 7.50 -26.06
N GLU A 86 5.81 7.68 -27.33
CA GLU A 86 6.75 8.25 -28.32
C GLU A 86 7.19 9.68 -27.94
N THR A 87 6.44 10.36 -27.06
CA THR A 87 6.84 11.63 -26.44
C THR A 87 7.83 11.36 -25.30
N VAL A 88 9.08 11.80 -25.50
CA VAL A 88 10.26 11.47 -24.67
C VAL A 88 10.13 11.87 -23.18
N ASN A 89 9.19 12.74 -22.83
CA ASN A 89 9.09 13.37 -21.50
C ASN A 89 7.72 13.21 -20.81
N GLU A 90 6.82 12.34 -21.28
CA GLU A 90 5.51 12.11 -20.65
C GLU A 90 5.40 10.71 -20.05
N LEU A 91 4.87 10.62 -18.83
CA LEU A 91 4.63 9.37 -18.14
C LEU A 91 3.15 9.25 -17.77
N HIS A 92 2.44 8.40 -18.51
CA HIS A 92 1.01 8.14 -18.32
C HIS A 92 0.79 7.05 -17.26
N ILE A 93 -0.06 7.33 -16.29
CA ILE A 93 -0.37 6.44 -15.18
C ILE A 93 -1.87 6.32 -15.10
N HIS A 94 -2.36 5.09 -14.97
CA HIS A 94 -3.78 4.83 -14.87
C HIS A 94 -4.37 5.58 -13.65
N ASP A 95 -5.53 6.21 -13.79
CA ASP A 95 -6.15 7.03 -12.73
C ASP A 95 -6.34 6.30 -11.39
N LYS A 96 -6.39 4.97 -11.42
CA LYS A 96 -6.54 4.11 -10.23
C LYS A 96 -5.22 3.62 -9.62
N ASP A 97 -4.07 3.95 -10.23
CA ASP A 97 -2.75 3.53 -9.77
C ASP A 97 -2.02 4.64 -9.01
N PHE A 98 -2.48 4.85 -7.78
CA PHE A 98 -1.98 5.89 -6.88
C PHE A 98 -0.54 5.68 -6.46
N THR A 99 -0.18 4.42 -6.19
CA THR A 99 1.17 4.07 -5.76
C THR A 99 2.18 4.45 -6.84
N SER A 100 1.94 4.03 -8.09
CA SER A 100 2.78 4.44 -9.22
C SER A 100 2.83 5.94 -9.40
N TYR A 101 1.70 6.64 -9.26
CA TYR A 101 1.63 8.10 -9.41
C TYR A 101 2.56 8.84 -8.44
N HIS A 102 2.52 8.50 -7.15
CA HIS A 102 3.36 9.18 -6.17
C HIS A 102 4.83 8.82 -6.33
N TYR A 103 5.15 7.56 -6.64
CA TYR A 103 6.52 7.16 -6.92
C TYR A 103 7.09 7.82 -8.17
N ALA A 104 6.25 8.03 -9.19
CA ALA A 104 6.67 8.73 -10.39
C ALA A 104 7.12 10.16 -10.11
N LYS A 105 6.39 10.89 -9.26
CA LYS A 105 6.79 12.25 -8.87
C LYS A 105 8.12 12.32 -8.14
N ILE A 106 8.51 11.25 -7.43
CA ILE A 106 9.78 11.17 -6.72
C ILE A 106 10.93 10.88 -7.70
N PHE A 107 10.80 9.79 -8.46
CA PHE A 107 11.90 9.26 -9.27
C PHE A 107 12.01 9.85 -10.68
N PHE A 108 10.94 10.43 -11.22
CA PHE A 108 10.88 10.92 -12.60
C PHE A 108 10.60 12.44 -12.67
N LYS A 109 11.32 13.25 -11.90
CA LYS A 109 11.15 14.72 -11.84
C LYS A 109 11.21 15.45 -13.19
N ASN A 110 11.91 14.87 -14.16
CA ASN A 110 12.07 15.44 -15.50
C ASN A 110 10.93 15.05 -16.45
N TYR A 111 9.96 14.27 -15.99
CA TYR A 111 8.81 13.83 -16.76
C TYR A 111 7.55 14.57 -16.30
N THR A 112 6.69 14.90 -17.26
CA THR A 112 5.31 15.29 -16.97
C THR A 112 4.53 14.03 -16.63
N VAL A 113 4.13 13.88 -15.36
CA VAL A 113 3.33 12.76 -14.89
C VAL A 113 1.84 13.05 -15.15
N ILE A 114 1.20 12.26 -16.01
CA ILE A 114 -0.18 12.43 -16.43
C ILE A 114 -1.02 11.27 -15.87
N ARG A 115 -2.13 11.60 -15.21
CA ARG A 115 -3.15 10.62 -14.78
C ARG A 115 -4.24 10.57 -15.85
N ASP A 116 -4.47 9.39 -16.43
CA ASP A 116 -5.55 9.17 -17.40
C ASP A 116 -6.08 7.71 -17.41
N GLN A 117 -7.01 7.43 -18.32
CA GLN A 117 -7.51 6.08 -18.61
C GLN A 117 -6.70 5.37 -19.71
N GLY A 118 -5.56 5.93 -20.11
CA GLY A 118 -4.71 5.46 -21.20
C GLY A 118 -3.92 4.21 -20.84
N PHE A 119 -3.26 3.61 -21.85
CA PHE A 119 -2.40 2.44 -21.60
C PHE A 119 -1.22 2.87 -20.73
N PRO A 120 -1.05 2.27 -19.54
CA PRO A 120 -0.16 2.81 -18.54
C PRO A 120 1.30 2.65 -18.95
N ALA A 121 2.04 3.75 -18.87
CA ALA A 121 3.47 3.74 -18.97
C ALA A 121 4.10 3.17 -17.70
N LEU A 122 3.49 3.34 -16.51
CA LEU A 122 3.95 2.79 -15.21
C LEU A 122 2.79 2.11 -14.46
N VAL A 123 3.01 0.90 -13.96
CA VAL A 123 1.98 0.04 -13.37
C VAL A 123 2.47 -0.57 -12.05
N GLU A 124 1.68 -0.51 -10.98
CA GLU A 124 2.05 -1.11 -9.71
C GLU A 124 2.26 -2.63 -9.82
N PRO A 125 3.07 -3.23 -8.94
CA PRO A 125 3.37 -4.65 -8.96
C PRO A 125 2.14 -5.57 -9.05
N ARG A 126 1.07 -5.26 -8.30
CA ARG A 126 -0.18 -6.04 -8.32
C ARG A 126 -0.81 -6.09 -9.70
N LEU A 127 -1.06 -4.92 -10.31
CA LEU A 127 -1.72 -4.84 -11.62
C LEU A 127 -0.88 -5.54 -12.70
N SER A 128 0.44 -5.50 -12.57
CA SER A 128 1.37 -6.24 -13.44
C SER A 128 1.18 -7.75 -13.34
N LEU A 129 0.91 -8.29 -12.14
CA LEU A 129 0.64 -9.72 -11.92
C LEU A 129 -0.76 -10.13 -12.38
N LEU A 130 -1.76 -9.27 -12.17
CA LEU A 130 -3.14 -9.51 -12.59
C LEU A 130 -3.32 -9.43 -14.11
N ASN A 131 -2.48 -8.64 -14.80
CA ASN A 131 -2.56 -8.42 -16.24
C ASN A 131 -1.25 -8.85 -16.94
N PRO A 132 -1.01 -10.15 -17.16
CA PRO A 132 0.22 -10.62 -17.81
C PRO A 132 0.36 -10.18 -19.28
N GLY A 133 -0.70 -9.63 -19.89
CA GLY A 133 -0.72 -9.15 -21.27
C GLY A 133 -0.22 -7.71 -21.48
N LEU A 134 0.34 -7.05 -20.45
CA LEU A 134 0.76 -5.63 -20.52
C LEU A 134 1.96 -5.33 -21.44
N GLY A 135 2.50 -6.32 -22.15
CA GLY A 135 3.60 -6.13 -23.11
C GLY A 135 5.00 -6.24 -22.50
N GLN A 136 6.01 -5.70 -23.18
CA GLN A 136 7.41 -5.84 -22.79
C GLN A 136 7.78 -4.86 -21.67
N LYS A 137 8.24 -5.39 -20.53
CA LYS A 137 8.77 -4.58 -19.42
C LYS A 137 9.99 -3.78 -19.88
N LYS A 138 9.94 -2.46 -19.73
CA LYS A 138 11.06 -1.54 -20.03
C LYS A 138 11.90 -1.24 -18.79
N MET A 139 11.28 -1.06 -17.63
CA MET A 139 11.98 -0.70 -16.38
C MET A 139 11.17 -1.13 -15.17
N ASP A 140 11.82 -1.66 -14.13
CA ASP A 140 11.21 -1.91 -12.83
C ASP A 140 11.79 -0.91 -11.81
N LEU A 141 10.93 -0.10 -11.19
CA LEU A 141 11.35 0.86 -10.16
C LEU A 141 12.04 0.18 -8.97
N TYR A 142 11.84 -1.13 -8.75
CA TYR A 142 12.60 -1.87 -7.77
C TYR A 142 14.11 -1.73 -7.98
N HIS A 143 14.58 -1.77 -9.23
CA HIS A 143 16.00 -1.67 -9.52
C HIS A 143 16.57 -0.27 -9.27
N LEU A 144 15.74 0.77 -9.39
CA LEU A 144 16.13 2.13 -9.00
C LEU A 144 16.16 2.24 -7.47
N TRP A 145 15.14 1.69 -6.81
CA TRP A 145 15.04 1.64 -5.37
C TRP A 145 16.18 0.90 -4.70
N THR A 146 16.60 -0.26 -5.19
CA THR A 146 17.70 -1.00 -4.57
C THR A 146 19.02 -0.23 -4.57
N LYS A 147 19.21 0.72 -5.50
CA LYS A 147 20.36 1.64 -5.51
C LYS A 147 20.23 2.76 -4.49
N VAL A 148 19.01 3.21 -4.22
CA VAL A 148 18.71 4.29 -3.26
C VAL A 148 18.72 3.76 -1.83
N ALA A 149 18.22 2.55 -1.62
CA ALA A 149 17.93 1.97 -0.32
C ALA A 149 18.73 0.70 -0.04
N ASP A 150 19.88 0.49 -0.69
CA ASP A 150 20.78 -0.65 -0.45
C ASP A 150 20.09 -2.02 -0.35
N ASN A 151 19.32 -2.37 -1.40
CA ASN A 151 18.56 -3.62 -1.49
C ASN A 151 17.49 -3.85 -0.42
N LEU A 152 17.08 -2.81 0.31
CA LEU A 152 15.93 -2.87 1.23
C LEU A 152 14.61 -3.10 0.47
N PRO A 153 13.57 -3.64 1.13
CA PRO A 153 12.27 -3.86 0.50
C PRO A 153 11.63 -2.54 0.05
N PHE A 154 10.86 -2.60 -1.04
CA PHE A 154 10.16 -1.45 -1.60
C PHE A 154 8.84 -1.19 -0.83
N PRO A 155 8.70 -0.05 -0.13
CA PRO A 155 7.47 0.24 0.61
C PRO A 155 6.32 0.54 -0.36
N LEU A 156 5.20 -0.19 -0.28
CA LEU A 156 4.04 0.06 -1.15
C LEU A 156 2.96 0.82 -0.41
N TYR A 157 2.50 0.27 0.71
CA TYR A 157 1.43 0.86 1.51
C TYR A 157 1.76 0.81 3.00
N VAL A 158 1.41 1.86 3.71
CA VAL A 158 1.72 2.06 5.13
C VAL A 158 0.44 2.34 5.90
N GLY A 159 0.25 1.62 7.01
CA GLY A 159 -0.80 1.87 7.98
C GLY A 159 -0.39 2.98 8.96
N MET A 160 -1.32 3.86 9.27
CA MET A 160 -1.10 5.04 10.10
C MET A 160 -2.26 5.23 11.06
N ILE A 161 -1.98 5.79 12.24
CA ILE A 161 -2.96 6.16 13.26
C ILE A 161 -2.77 7.62 13.67
N LYS A 162 -3.85 8.38 13.83
CA LYS A 162 -3.77 9.78 14.26
C LYS A 162 -3.08 9.90 15.61
N ASN A 163 -2.26 10.95 15.76
CA ASN A 163 -1.59 11.27 17.03
C ASN A 163 -2.59 11.44 18.19
N GLU A 164 -3.79 11.96 17.91
CA GLU A 164 -4.86 12.19 18.89
C GLU A 164 -5.37 10.90 19.57
N ILE A 165 -5.20 9.74 18.93
CA ILE A 165 -5.67 8.44 19.42
C ILE A 165 -4.52 7.43 19.54
N ILE A 166 -3.27 7.92 19.70
CA ILE A 166 -2.07 7.09 19.78
C ILE A 166 -2.12 6.05 20.91
N ASP A 167 -2.85 6.31 22.00
CA ASP A 167 -3.06 5.37 23.09
C ASP A 167 -3.73 4.06 22.64
N PHE A 168 -4.43 4.08 21.49
CA PHE A 168 -5.05 2.90 20.89
C PHE A 168 -4.12 2.17 19.90
N LYS A 169 -2.91 2.65 19.64
CA LYS A 169 -2.00 2.07 18.66
C LYS A 169 -1.76 0.58 18.88
N GLU A 170 -1.41 0.18 20.11
CA GLU A 170 -1.11 -1.23 20.41
C GLU A 170 -2.34 -2.15 20.22
N ILE A 171 -3.53 -1.67 20.60
CA ILE A 171 -4.76 -2.47 20.42
C ILE A 171 -5.16 -2.57 18.94
N VAL A 172 -4.97 -1.50 18.16
CA VAL A 172 -5.18 -1.49 16.71
C VAL A 172 -4.21 -2.46 16.03
N GLU A 173 -2.92 -2.43 16.37
CA GLU A 173 -1.92 -3.34 15.80
C GLU A 173 -2.23 -4.81 16.11
N LYS A 174 -2.61 -5.11 17.36
CA LYS A 174 -3.04 -6.46 17.74
C LYS A 174 -4.28 -6.91 16.96
N ALA A 175 -5.24 -6.00 16.76
CA ALA A 175 -6.47 -6.29 16.03
C ALA A 175 -6.18 -6.58 14.54
N ILE A 176 -5.29 -5.81 13.91
CA ILE A 176 -4.83 -6.04 12.53
C ILE A 176 -4.10 -7.37 12.41
N ASN A 177 -3.17 -7.66 13.33
CA ASN A 177 -2.44 -8.93 13.34
C ASN A 177 -3.40 -10.13 13.44
N GLN A 178 -4.39 -10.05 14.34
CA GLN A 178 -5.40 -11.09 14.50
C GLN A 178 -6.27 -11.27 13.25
N SER A 179 -6.57 -10.17 12.55
CA SER A 179 -7.29 -10.21 11.27
C SER A 179 -6.50 -10.91 10.17
N ILE A 180 -5.20 -10.60 10.06
CA ILE A 180 -4.32 -11.27 9.10
C ILE A 180 -4.26 -12.78 9.39
N ARG A 181 -4.09 -13.17 10.67
CA ARG A 181 -4.09 -14.59 11.08
C ARG A 181 -5.39 -15.28 10.71
N PHE A 182 -6.53 -14.67 11.04
CA PHE A 182 -7.84 -15.19 10.68
C PHE A 182 -7.95 -15.41 9.16
N SER A 183 -7.54 -14.43 8.37
CA SER A 183 -7.60 -14.53 6.91
C SER A 183 -6.68 -15.61 6.36
N LEU A 184 -5.50 -15.82 6.95
CA LEU A 184 -4.59 -16.93 6.58
C LEU A 184 -5.16 -18.30 6.96
N GLU A 185 -5.77 -18.43 8.14
CA GLU A 185 -6.45 -19.67 8.59
C GLU A 185 -7.68 -20.00 7.73
N ASN A 186 -8.32 -18.98 7.15
CA ASN A 186 -9.51 -19.10 6.32
C ASN A 186 -9.22 -18.76 4.84
N PHE A 187 -7.97 -18.93 4.38
CA PHE A 187 -7.45 -18.39 3.13
C PHE A 187 -8.36 -18.65 1.92
N SER A 188 -8.73 -19.91 1.67
CA SER A 188 -9.55 -20.28 0.52
C SER A 188 -10.92 -19.60 0.49
N THR A 189 -11.56 -19.46 1.65
CA THR A 189 -12.87 -18.81 1.77
C THR A 189 -12.76 -17.31 1.57
N VAL A 190 -11.80 -16.68 2.24
CA VAL A 190 -11.56 -15.23 2.14
C VAL A 190 -11.20 -14.82 0.71
N VAL A 191 -10.32 -15.57 0.04
CA VAL A 191 -9.95 -15.30 -1.35
C VAL A 191 -11.14 -15.44 -2.29
N LYS A 192 -12.03 -16.41 -2.07
CA LYS A 192 -13.25 -16.59 -2.88
C LYS A 192 -14.22 -15.41 -2.70
N ASP A 193 -14.38 -14.93 -1.46
CA ASP A 193 -15.18 -13.74 -1.16
C ASP A 193 -14.62 -12.50 -1.89
N ILE A 194 -13.29 -12.31 -1.85
CA ILE A 194 -12.61 -11.19 -2.52
C ILE A 194 -12.74 -11.29 -4.04
N SER A 195 -12.54 -12.47 -4.63
CA SER A 195 -12.71 -12.72 -6.06
C SER A 195 -14.12 -12.36 -6.54
N SER A 196 -15.14 -12.78 -5.79
CA SER A 196 -16.55 -12.49 -6.11
C SER A 196 -16.86 -10.99 -6.05
N THR A 197 -16.43 -10.32 -4.98
CA THR A 197 -16.70 -8.89 -4.76
C THR A 197 -15.91 -7.99 -5.70
N SER A 198 -14.66 -8.34 -6.01
CA SER A 198 -13.77 -7.59 -6.90
C SER A 198 -13.88 -7.98 -8.37
N GLN A 199 -14.76 -8.93 -8.71
CA GLN A 199 -14.95 -9.45 -10.07
C GLN A 199 -13.65 -9.99 -10.72
N ILE A 200 -12.78 -10.60 -9.91
CA ILE A 200 -11.51 -11.17 -10.39
C ILE A 200 -11.77 -12.64 -10.77
N GLU A 201 -11.81 -12.92 -12.06
CA GLU A 201 -12.11 -14.26 -12.59
C GLU A 201 -11.01 -15.29 -12.26
N ASN A 202 -9.74 -14.88 -12.34
CA ASN A 202 -8.61 -15.78 -12.12
C ASN A 202 -8.23 -15.85 -10.63
N VAL A 203 -8.93 -16.71 -9.90
CA VAL A 203 -8.71 -16.95 -8.46
C VAL A 203 -7.27 -17.39 -8.14
N GLU A 204 -6.64 -18.19 -9.01
CA GLU A 204 -5.28 -18.67 -8.75
C GLU A 204 -4.24 -17.55 -8.86
N ILE A 205 -4.40 -16.61 -9.80
CA ILE A 205 -3.57 -15.40 -9.85
C ILE A 205 -3.83 -14.54 -8.61
N LEU A 206 -5.09 -14.38 -8.19
CA LEU A 206 -5.43 -13.61 -7.00
C LEU A 206 -4.74 -14.18 -5.73
N LYS A 207 -4.74 -15.51 -5.55
CA LYS A 207 -4.01 -16.16 -4.45
C LYS A 207 -2.52 -15.80 -4.48
N ARG A 208 -1.89 -15.83 -5.66
CA ARG A 208 -0.47 -15.48 -5.83
C ARG A 208 -0.22 -14.02 -5.48
N VAL A 209 -1.07 -13.10 -5.91
CA VAL A 209 -0.99 -11.68 -5.57
C VAL A 209 -1.04 -11.49 -4.05
N ILE A 210 -2.06 -12.05 -3.39
CA ILE A 210 -2.22 -11.91 -1.93
C ILE A 210 -0.99 -12.47 -1.21
N LEU A 211 -0.52 -13.68 -1.53
CA LEU A 211 0.63 -14.28 -0.85
C LEU A 211 1.97 -13.58 -1.18
N HIS A 212 2.05 -12.87 -2.29
CA HIS A 212 3.23 -12.08 -2.63
C HIS A 212 3.38 -10.85 -1.74
N PHE A 213 2.25 -10.18 -1.42
CA PHE A 213 2.24 -8.90 -0.70
C PHE A 213 1.84 -9.00 0.78
N VAL A 214 1.08 -10.03 1.16
CA VAL A 214 0.66 -10.30 2.54
C VAL A 214 1.53 -11.43 3.09
N ASN A 215 2.51 -11.07 3.92
CA ASN A 215 3.50 -12.00 4.45
C ASN A 215 3.83 -11.70 5.92
N LYS A 216 4.87 -12.35 6.47
CA LYS A 216 5.30 -12.16 7.87
C LYS A 216 5.56 -10.68 8.22
N ASN A 217 6.04 -9.88 7.26
CA ASN A 217 6.39 -8.47 7.46
C ASN A 217 5.14 -7.56 7.41
N THR A 218 4.03 -8.05 6.83
CA THR A 218 2.71 -7.42 6.96
C THR A 218 2.16 -7.57 8.38
N MET A 219 2.45 -8.68 9.06
CA MET A 219 2.01 -8.90 10.44
C MET A 219 2.79 -8.04 11.44
N HIS A 220 4.08 -7.85 11.18
CA HIS A 220 4.97 -7.04 12.00
C HIS A 220 6.15 -6.54 11.17
N MET A 221 6.34 -5.22 11.16
CA MET A 221 7.46 -4.54 10.52
C MET A 221 8.77 -4.80 11.30
N GLY A 222 9.77 -5.35 10.62
CA GLY A 222 11.13 -5.50 11.11
C GLY A 222 12.01 -4.29 10.80
N ASN A 223 13.31 -4.41 11.12
CA ASN A 223 14.27 -3.31 10.94
C ASN A 223 14.45 -2.94 9.47
N GLU A 224 14.49 -3.91 8.56
CA GLU A 224 14.65 -3.66 7.11
C GLU A 224 13.52 -2.77 6.56
N GLU A 225 12.28 -2.99 7.00
CA GLU A 225 11.13 -2.20 6.56
C GLU A 225 11.13 -0.79 7.18
N ILE A 226 11.58 -0.66 8.43
CA ILE A 226 11.80 0.65 9.06
C ILE A 226 12.86 1.43 8.30
N GLU A 227 14.00 0.79 8.01
CA GLU A 227 15.09 1.38 7.23
C GLU A 227 14.63 1.74 5.82
N ALA A 228 13.78 0.93 5.19
CA ALA A 228 13.17 1.21 3.89
C ALA A 228 12.32 2.48 3.94
N LEU A 229 11.52 2.68 4.99
CA LEU A 229 10.72 3.90 5.14
C LEU A 229 11.59 5.14 5.39
N ILE A 230 12.67 4.99 6.16
CA ILE A 230 13.66 6.06 6.37
C ILE A 230 14.34 6.42 5.04
N ALA A 231 14.73 5.42 4.24
CA ALA A 231 15.32 5.65 2.93
C ALA A 231 14.33 6.35 1.98
N LEU A 232 13.05 5.97 2.00
CA LEU A 232 12.02 6.65 1.22
C LEU A 232 11.88 8.11 1.64
N ARG A 233 11.82 8.38 2.95
CA ARG A 233 11.75 9.74 3.48
C ARG A 233 12.93 10.60 3.00
N ASN A 234 14.15 10.07 3.10
CA ASN A 234 15.36 10.76 2.64
C ASN A 234 15.31 11.05 1.13
N GLU A 235 14.86 10.09 0.32
CA GLU A 235 14.75 10.27 -1.13
C GLU A 235 13.66 11.30 -1.50
N MET A 236 12.56 11.33 -0.76
CA MET A 236 11.52 12.36 -0.90
C MET A 236 12.05 13.75 -0.51
N GLU A 237 12.82 13.86 0.57
CA GLU A 237 13.47 15.10 1.00
C GLU A 237 14.45 15.62 -0.06
N ASN A 238 15.33 14.74 -0.59
CA ASN A 238 16.21 15.03 -1.72
C ASN A 238 15.44 15.41 -3.00
N SER A 239 14.16 15.06 -3.03
CA SER A 239 13.23 15.35 -4.11
C SER A 239 12.38 16.60 -3.90
N GLY A 240 12.65 17.37 -2.85
CA GLY A 240 12.00 18.65 -2.56
C GLY A 240 10.62 18.50 -1.95
N PHE A 241 10.26 17.30 -1.47
CA PHE A 241 9.00 17.09 -0.77
C PHE A 241 9.13 17.52 0.70
N PRO A 242 8.09 18.15 1.29
CA PRO A 242 8.08 18.59 2.68
C PRO A 242 7.76 17.40 3.62
N VAL A 243 8.73 16.52 3.81
CA VAL A 243 8.59 15.35 4.71
C VAL A 243 9.05 15.66 6.14
N SER A 244 8.59 14.89 7.11
CA SER A 244 8.94 15.05 8.54
C SER A 244 9.55 13.80 9.13
N GLU A 245 10.06 13.91 10.36
CA GLU A 245 10.61 12.78 11.09
C GLU A 245 9.55 11.69 11.30
N LEU A 246 9.96 10.43 11.14
CA LEU A 246 9.06 9.29 11.26
C LEU A 246 8.94 8.84 12.71
N VAL A 247 7.70 8.60 13.14
CA VAL A 247 7.37 8.05 14.45
C VAL A 247 6.70 6.69 14.27
N PHE A 248 7.14 5.68 15.03
CA PHE A 248 6.75 4.26 14.92
C PHE A 248 6.16 3.69 16.21
#